data_AF-R9LX45-F1
#
_entry.id   AF-R9LX45-F1
#
_cell.length_a   1.000
_cell.length_b   1.000
_cell.length_c   1.000
_cell.angle_alpha   90.00
_cell.angle_beta   90.00
_cell.angle_gamma   90.00
#
_symmetry.space_group_name_H-M   'P 1'
#
loop_
_entity.id
_entity.type
_entity.pdbx_description
1 polymer ?
#
loop_
_entity_poly.entity_id
_entity_poly.type
_entity_poly.pdbx_seq_one_letter_code
_entity_poly.pdbx_strand_id
1 'polypeptide(L)'
;MGKFNVREMMVPKESSTETVDRPRTVEQIAVEINFYKAQTVQNIIEIGKRLIEAKERLPHGEWADWLRDAVDFSERSARNFMRLATEYGNRQPVADLGYTKMLALLQVPEE
;
A
#
# COMPACT_ATOMS: atom_id res chain seq x y z
N MET A 1 45.93 34.91 -37.45
CA MET A 1 45.05 33.75 -37.68
C MET A 1 44.88 33.01 -36.37
N GLY A 2 43.89 33.40 -35.56
CA GLY A 2 43.59 32.75 -34.28
C GLY A 2 42.81 31.45 -34.53
N LYS A 3 43.30 30.33 -34.00
CA LYS A 3 42.64 29.03 -34.16
C LYS A 3 41.49 28.95 -33.16
N PHE A 4 40.26 29.08 -33.65
CA PHE A 4 39.04 28.80 -32.88
C PHE A 4 38.90 27.28 -32.73
N ASN A 5 38.89 26.79 -31.49
CA ASN A 5 38.77 25.36 -31.20
C ASN A 5 37.30 24.99 -30.95
N VAL A 6 36.66 24.36 -31.93
CA VAL A 6 35.23 23.97 -31.89
C VAL A 6 34.93 22.94 -30.78
N ARG A 7 35.96 22.31 -30.20
CA ARG A 7 35.82 21.33 -29.10
C ARG A 7 35.45 21.93 -27.74
N GLU A 8 35.47 23.25 -27.57
CA GLU A 8 35.03 23.89 -26.32
C GLU A 8 33.51 24.14 -26.24
N MET A 9 32.79 24.03 -27.36
CA MET A 9 31.37 24.44 -27.43
C MET A 9 30.38 23.32 -27.11
N MET A 10 30.86 22.12 -26.79
CA MET A 10 30.03 20.98 -26.42
C MET A 10 30.64 20.24 -25.22
N VAL A 11 30.85 20.98 -24.14
CA VAL A 11 30.78 20.37 -22.80
C VAL A 11 29.29 20.25 -22.50
N PRO A 12 28.72 19.04 -22.39
CA PRO A 12 27.42 18.88 -21.76
C PRO A 12 27.56 19.50 -20.38
N LYS A 13 26.89 20.63 -20.15
CA LYS A 13 26.73 21.18 -18.82
C LYS A 13 26.07 20.05 -18.05
N GLU A 14 26.87 19.35 -17.24
CA GLU A 14 26.36 18.37 -16.29
C GLU A 14 25.25 19.11 -15.55
N SER A 15 24.02 18.79 -15.90
CA SER A 15 22.86 19.06 -15.05
C SER A 15 23.00 18.06 -13.93
N SER A 16 24.00 18.30 -13.09
CA SER A 16 24.19 17.72 -11.79
C SER A 16 22.82 17.71 -11.14
N THR A 17 22.30 16.50 -10.97
CA THR A 17 21.18 16.20 -10.09
C THR A 17 21.63 16.53 -8.67
N GLU A 18 21.75 17.81 -8.36
CA GLU A 18 21.66 18.31 -7.01
C GLU A 18 20.19 18.17 -6.62
N THR A 19 19.86 16.99 -6.09
CA THR A 19 18.73 16.87 -5.18
C THR A 19 19.08 17.71 -3.96
N VAL A 20 18.88 19.02 -4.08
CA VAL A 20 18.84 19.92 -2.94
C VAL A 20 17.83 19.32 -1.98
N ASP A 21 18.30 18.96 -0.78
CA ASP A 21 17.48 18.50 0.34
C ASP A 21 16.56 19.65 0.78
N ARG A 22 15.52 19.90 -0.01
CA ARG A 22 14.51 20.89 0.32
C ARG A 22 13.51 20.20 1.24
N PRO A 23 13.23 20.78 2.42
CA PRO A 23 12.21 20.22 3.29
C PRO A 23 10.88 20.19 2.54
N ARG A 24 10.20 19.05 2.61
CA ARG A 24 8.90 18.83 1.94
C ARG A 24 7.88 19.86 2.43
N THR A 25 7.05 20.35 1.51
CA THR A 25 5.92 21.21 1.88
C THR A 25 4.80 20.40 2.53
N VAL A 26 3.91 21.06 3.26
CA VAL A 26 2.76 20.40 3.89
C VAL A 26 1.81 19.77 2.86
N GLU A 27 1.72 20.33 1.66
CA GLU A 27 0.96 19.78 0.54
C GLU A 27 1.59 18.48 0.03
N GLN A 28 2.92 18.43 -0.09
CA GLN A 28 3.64 17.20 -0.48
C GLN A 28 3.42 16.10 0.57
N ILE A 29 3.52 16.44 1.85
CA ILE A 29 3.24 15.51 2.95
C ILE A 29 1.79 15.01 2.90
N ALA A 30 0.81 15.88 2.59
CA ALA A 30 -0.59 15.48 2.46
C ALA A 30 -0.83 14.49 1.30
N VAL A 31 -0.14 14.69 0.16
CA VAL A 31 -0.19 13.77 -0.98
C VAL A 31 0.37 12.40 -0.58
N GLU A 32 1.51 12.36 0.09
CA GLU A 32 2.11 11.11 0.59
C GLU A 32 1.20 10.38 1.58
N ILE A 33 0.59 11.10 2.53
CA ILE A 33 -0.37 10.51 3.48
C ILE A 33 -1.54 9.86 2.72
N ASN A 34 -2.10 10.55 1.74
CA ASN A 34 -3.22 10.00 0.96
C ASN A 34 -2.79 8.80 0.10
N PHE A 35 -1.56 8.82 -0.43
CA PHE A 35 -0.98 7.67 -1.11
C PHE A 35 -0.86 6.45 -0.18
N TYR A 36 -0.27 6.61 1.01
CA TYR A 36 -0.15 5.51 1.97
C TYR A 36 -1.48 5.01 2.50
N LYS A 37 -2.47 5.89 2.67
CA LYS A 37 -3.85 5.51 2.99
C LYS A 37 -4.44 4.60 1.91
N ALA A 38 -4.30 4.98 0.64
CA ALA A 38 -4.79 4.17 -0.48
C ALA A 38 -4.04 2.82 -0.58
N GLN A 39 -2.72 2.82 -0.40
CA GLN A 39 -1.94 1.57 -0.37
C GLN A 39 -2.35 0.66 0.78
N THR A 40 -2.58 1.21 1.99
CA THR A 40 -2.99 0.41 3.15
C THR A 40 -4.31 -0.30 2.90
N VAL A 41 -5.26 0.40 2.28
CA VAL A 41 -6.56 -0.16 1.87
C VAL A 41 -6.38 -1.31 0.90
N GLN A 42 -5.57 -1.12 -0.13
CA GLN A 42 -5.30 -2.17 -1.10
C GLN A 42 -4.64 -3.38 -0.42
N ASN A 43 -3.69 -3.14 0.49
CA ASN A 43 -3.01 -4.21 1.23
C ASN A 43 -3.99 -5.03 2.08
N ILE A 44 -4.95 -4.38 2.75
CA ILE A 44 -6.00 -5.07 3.52
C ILE A 44 -6.84 -6.00 2.63
N ILE A 45 -7.24 -5.53 1.45
CA ILE A 45 -8.00 -6.33 0.48
C ILE A 45 -7.16 -7.52 -0.01
N GLU A 46 -5.90 -7.30 -0.34
CA GLU A 46 -5.01 -8.38 -0.79
C GLU A 46 -4.75 -9.41 0.30
N ILE A 47 -4.56 -8.99 1.56
CA ILE A 47 -4.48 -9.89 2.71
C ILE A 47 -5.75 -10.77 2.78
N GLY A 48 -6.93 -10.16 2.68
CA GLY A 48 -8.19 -10.91 2.68
C GLY A 48 -8.28 -11.96 1.56
N LYS A 49 -7.81 -11.64 0.35
CA LYS A 49 -7.76 -12.59 -0.77
C LYS A 49 -6.85 -13.79 -0.46
N ARG A 50 -5.65 -13.56 0.11
CA ARG A 50 -4.72 -14.64 0.49
C ARG A 50 -5.26 -15.49 1.64
N LEU A 51 -5.99 -14.89 2.58
CA LEU A 51 -6.65 -15.61 3.66
C LEU A 51 -7.76 -16.53 3.15
N ILE A 52 -8.53 -16.09 2.14
CA ILE A 52 -9.51 -16.94 1.44
C ILE A 52 -8.81 -18.13 0.79
N GLU A 53 -7.77 -17.87 -0.01
CA GLU A 53 -6.98 -18.91 -0.69
C GLU A 53 -6.36 -19.91 0.30
N ALA A 54 -5.80 -19.44 1.42
CA ALA A 54 -5.24 -20.29 2.46
C ALA A 54 -6.31 -21.18 3.11
N LYS A 55 -7.46 -20.61 3.45
CA LYS A 55 -8.56 -21.35 4.09
C LYS A 55 -9.12 -22.47 3.20
N GLU A 56 -9.12 -22.29 1.89
CA GLU A 56 -9.53 -23.33 0.93
C GLU A 56 -8.55 -24.50 0.83
N ARG A 57 -7.28 -24.29 1.20
CA ARG A 57 -6.21 -25.31 1.11
C ARG A 57 -5.92 -26.02 2.42
N LEU A 58 -6.29 -25.42 3.55
CA LEU A 58 -6.03 -25.97 4.86
C LEU A 58 -6.98 -27.13 5.19
N PRO A 59 -6.50 -28.21 5.83
CA PRO A 59 -7.36 -29.25 6.38
C PRO A 59 -8.35 -28.70 7.41
N HIS A 60 -9.46 -29.41 7.60
CA HIS A 60 -10.40 -29.09 8.67
C HIS A 60 -9.71 -29.12 10.04
N GLY A 61 -9.97 -28.11 10.87
CA GLY A 61 -9.40 -27.98 12.22
C GLY A 61 -8.12 -27.15 12.30
N GLU A 62 -7.36 -27.01 11.21
CA GLU A 62 -6.04 -26.36 11.22
C GLU A 62 -6.10 -24.82 11.15
N TRP A 63 -7.27 -24.24 10.84
CA TRP A 63 -7.40 -22.82 10.54
C TRP A 63 -6.96 -21.90 11.69
N ALA A 64 -7.40 -22.19 12.92
CA ALA A 64 -7.13 -21.32 14.06
C ALA A 64 -5.66 -21.34 14.47
N ASP A 65 -5.04 -22.52 14.50
CA ASP A 65 -3.63 -22.69 14.81
C ASP A 65 -2.75 -22.06 13.71
N TRP A 66 -3.11 -22.25 12.44
CA TRP A 66 -2.39 -21.63 11.33
C TRP A 66 -2.44 -20.09 11.38
N LEU A 67 -3.61 -19.50 11.69
CA LEU A 67 -3.73 -18.05 11.83
C LEU A 67 -2.81 -17.49 12.93
N ARG A 68 -2.74 -18.18 14.07
CA ARG A 68 -1.88 -17.79 15.19
C ARG A 68 -0.41 -17.93 14.82
N ASP A 69 -0.02 -19.09 14.29
CA ASP A 69 1.39 -19.47 14.17
C ASP A 69 2.05 -18.93 12.90
N ALA A 70 1.30 -18.78 11.80
CA ALA A 70 1.87 -18.38 10.51
C ALA A 70 1.75 -16.88 10.20
N VAL A 71 0.68 -16.22 10.65
CA VAL A 71 0.36 -14.83 10.24
C VAL A 71 0.00 -13.90 11.40
N ASP A 72 0.03 -14.38 12.64
CA ASP A 72 -0.25 -13.62 13.86
C ASP A 72 -1.57 -12.83 13.80
N PHE A 73 -2.64 -13.50 13.32
CA PHE A 73 -3.97 -12.91 13.26
C PHE A 73 -4.95 -13.63 14.17
N SER A 74 -5.83 -12.85 14.78
CA SER A 74 -7.06 -13.39 15.35
C SER A 74 -8.00 -13.85 14.22
N GLU A 75 -8.85 -14.84 14.51
CA GLU A 75 -9.93 -15.25 13.60
C GLU A 75 -10.84 -14.08 13.20
N ARG A 76 -11.05 -13.13 14.12
CA ARG A 76 -11.87 -11.94 13.87
C ARG A 76 -11.22 -11.02 12.85
N SER A 77 -9.94 -10.70 13.01
CA SER A 77 -9.19 -9.88 12.04
C SER A 77 -9.17 -10.55 10.67
N ALA A 78 -8.89 -11.86 10.63
CA ALA A 78 -8.90 -12.62 9.39
C ALA A 78 -10.26 -12.58 8.69
N ARG A 79 -11.35 -12.78 9.43
CA ARG A 79 -12.72 -12.70 8.90
C ARG A 79 -13.04 -11.32 8.34
N ASN A 80 -12.65 -10.26 9.04
CA ASN A 80 -12.87 -8.88 8.58
C ASN A 80 -12.11 -8.61 7.27
N PHE A 81 -10.85 -9.03 7.16
CA PHE A 81 -10.08 -8.92 5.92
C PHE A 81 -10.71 -9.70 4.76
N MET A 82 -11.08 -10.96 5.00
CA MET A 82 -11.74 -11.80 3.99
C MET A 82 -13.05 -11.16 3.52
N ARG A 83 -13.87 -10.64 4.44
CA ARG A 83 -15.12 -9.94 4.10
C ARG A 83 -14.86 -8.72 3.20
N LEU A 84 -13.89 -7.89 3.55
CA LEU A 84 -13.50 -6.73 2.74
C LEU A 84 -13.01 -7.14 1.35
N ALA A 85 -12.26 -8.24 1.24
CA ALA A 85 -11.83 -8.79 -0.04
C ALA A 85 -13.01 -9.27 -0.89
N THR A 86 -14.00 -9.93 -0.30
CA THR A 86 -15.21 -10.37 -1.01
C THR A 86 -16.07 -9.18 -1.47
N GLU A 87 -16.27 -8.17 -0.63
CA GLU A 87 -17.14 -7.03 -0.94
C GLU A 87 -16.51 -5.99 -1.87
N TYR A 88 -15.19 -5.81 -1.81
CA TYR A 88 -14.48 -4.71 -2.48
C TYR A 88 -13.33 -5.17 -3.39
N GLY A 89 -13.00 -6.46 -3.46
CA GLY A 89 -11.82 -6.97 -4.17
C GLY A 89 -11.77 -6.72 -5.68
N ASN A 90 -12.91 -6.39 -6.29
CA ASN A 90 -13.08 -6.06 -7.72
C ASN A 90 -13.20 -4.54 -7.97
N ARG A 91 -13.18 -3.71 -6.93
CA ARG A 91 -13.25 -2.26 -7.04
C ARG A 91 -11.83 -1.68 -6.98
N GLN A 92 -11.57 -0.63 -7.76
CA GLN A 92 -10.33 0.16 -7.65
C GLN A 92 -10.15 0.63 -6.19
N PRO A 93 -8.90 0.78 -5.69
CA PRO A 93 -8.64 1.19 -4.31
C PRO A 93 -9.50 2.40 -3.98
N VAL A 94 -10.37 2.22 -2.99
CA VAL A 94 -11.56 3.05 -2.88
C VAL A 94 -11.19 4.45 -2.40
N ALA A 95 -11.01 5.37 -3.35
CA ALA A 95 -11.06 6.81 -3.06
C ALA A 95 -12.38 7.17 -2.33
N ASP A 96 -13.46 6.43 -2.63
CA ASP A 96 -14.82 6.69 -2.13
C ASP A 96 -15.19 6.07 -0.76
N LEU A 97 -14.53 5.00 -0.26
CA LEU A 97 -14.87 4.46 1.07
C LEU A 97 -14.21 5.27 2.20
N GLY A 98 -13.04 5.86 1.93
CA GLY A 98 -12.22 6.53 2.92
C GLY A 98 -11.51 5.56 3.88
N TYR A 99 -10.22 5.78 4.10
CA TYR A 99 -9.37 5.01 5.03
C TYR A 99 -9.99 4.80 6.42
N THR A 100 -10.60 5.85 6.98
CA THR A 100 -11.23 5.82 8.30
C THR A 100 -12.40 4.84 8.36
N LYS A 101 -13.19 4.74 7.27
CA LYS A 101 -14.34 3.82 7.22
C LYS A 101 -13.87 2.37 7.15
N MET A 102 -12.81 2.08 6.41
CA MET A 102 -12.25 0.73 6.34
C MET A 102 -11.58 0.33 7.65
N LEU A 103 -10.82 1.22 8.28
CA LEU A 103 -10.30 0.96 9.63
C LEU A 103 -11.43 0.73 10.64
N ALA A 104 -12.50 1.53 10.60
CA ALA A 104 -13.65 1.31 11.46
C ALA A 104 -14.26 -0.08 11.24
N LEU A 105 -14.44 -0.53 9.99
CA LEU A 105 -14.93 -1.88 9.69
C LEU A 105 -14.02 -3.00 10.24
N LEU A 106 -12.71 -2.77 10.38
CA LEU A 106 -11.81 -3.71 11.03
C LEU A 106 -11.96 -3.70 12.56
N GLN A 107 -12.28 -2.55 13.14
CA GLN A 107 -12.35 -2.33 14.58
C GLN A 107 -13.74 -2.57 15.20
N VAL A 108 -14.82 -2.58 14.40
CA VAL A 108 -16.19 -2.74 14.94
C VAL A 108 -16.34 -4.12 15.60
N PRO A 109 -16.71 -4.17 16.89
CA PRO A 109 -17.38 -5.34 17.46
C PRO A 109 -18.77 -5.37 16.84
N GLU A 110 -19.05 -6.38 16.01
CA GLU A 110 -20.45 -6.72 15.77
C GLU A 110 -21.00 -7.16 17.13
N GLU A 111 -21.97 -6.41 17.64
CA GLU A 111 -22.78 -6.80 18.80
C GLU A 111 -23.44 -8.16 18.57
#